data_AF-A0A9E3P073-F1
#
_entry.id   AF-A0A9E3P073-F1
#
_cell.length_a   1.000
_cell.length_b   1.000
_cell.length_c   1.000
_cell.angle_alpha   90.00
_cell.angle_beta   90.00
_cell.angle_gamma   90.00
#
_symmetry.space_group_name_H-M   'P 1'
#
loop_
_entity.id
_entity.type
_entity.pdbx_description
1 polymer ?
#
loop_
_entity_poly.entity_id
_entity_poly.type
_entity_poly.pdbx_seq_one_letter_code
_entity_poly.pdbx_strand_id
1 'polypeptide(L)'
;MHETWRNDEAAAAKLLPFEDLANETADASVTTAHRERLGGYVAEMHAYWQSKRQVVNTTPKIGRNDPCPCGSGKKHKKCCLAKQA
;
A
#
# COMPACT_ATOMS: atom_id res chain seq x y z
N MET A 1 -3.27 -16.72 22.35
CA MET A 1 -4.17 -15.66 21.83
C MET A 1 -4.80 -15.00 23.05
N HIS A 2 -4.59 -13.70 23.25
CA HIS A 2 -4.94 -13.02 24.51
C HIS A 2 -6.46 -12.79 24.64
N GLU A 3 -7.03 -13.17 25.78
CA GLU A 3 -8.45 -13.10 26.15
C GLU A 3 -8.97 -11.68 26.41
N THR A 4 -8.16 -10.65 26.15
CA THR A 4 -8.45 -9.25 26.46
C THR A 4 -9.22 -8.51 25.37
N TRP A 5 -9.67 -9.20 24.32
CA TRP A 5 -10.58 -8.66 23.30
C TRP A 5 -12.02 -9.14 23.52
N ARG A 6 -12.42 -9.28 24.79
CA ARG A 6 -13.84 -9.49 25.10
C ARG A 6 -14.54 -8.15 24.92
N ASN A 7 -15.62 -8.15 24.13
CA ASN A 7 -16.47 -7.00 23.84
C ASN A 7 -16.96 -6.35 25.14
N ASP A 8 -16.16 -5.47 25.70
CA ASP A 8 -16.50 -4.66 26.85
C ASP A 8 -17.31 -3.48 26.32
N GLU A 9 -18.64 -3.66 26.26
CA GLU A 9 -19.57 -2.65 25.78
C GLU A 9 -19.45 -1.33 26.57
N ALA A 10 -18.97 -1.40 27.83
CA ALA A 10 -18.68 -0.22 28.64
C ALA A 10 -17.43 0.54 28.17
N ALA A 11 -16.47 -0.13 27.54
CA ALA A 11 -15.33 0.52 26.89
C ALA A 11 -15.73 1.13 25.55
N ALA A 12 -16.64 0.50 24.80
CA ALA A 12 -17.20 1.05 23.58
C ALA A 12 -17.99 2.35 23.86
N ALA A 13 -18.71 2.44 24.99
CA ALA A 13 -19.44 3.64 25.40
C ALA A 13 -18.57 4.84 25.83
N LYS A 14 -17.26 4.63 26.06
CA LYS A 14 -16.28 5.70 26.36
C LYS A 14 -15.60 6.24 25.10
N LEU A 15 -15.76 5.57 23.97
CA LEU A 15 -15.42 6.16 22.70
C LEU A 15 -16.54 7.12 22.37
N LEU A 16 -16.17 8.39 22.16
CA LEU A 16 -17.11 9.41 21.71
C LEU A 16 -17.91 8.85 20.52
N PRO A 17 -19.24 9.01 20.49
CA PRO A 17 -20.05 8.62 19.34
C PRO A 17 -19.41 9.19 18.09
N PHE A 18 -19.40 8.42 17.00
CA PHE A 18 -18.85 8.90 15.73
C PHE A 18 -19.53 10.20 15.27
N GLU A 19 -20.77 10.44 15.72
CA GLU A 19 -21.51 11.68 15.52
C GLU A 19 -20.91 12.91 16.26
N ASP A 20 -20.25 12.75 17.41
CA ASP A 20 -19.71 13.89 18.19
C ASP A 20 -18.35 14.38 17.67
N LEU A 21 -17.53 13.50 17.08
CA LEU A 21 -16.28 13.87 16.40
C LEU A 21 -16.51 14.73 15.14
N ALA A 22 -17.74 14.78 14.63
CA ALA A 22 -18.11 15.62 13.50
C ALA A 22 -18.42 17.08 13.91
N ASN A 23 -18.52 17.39 15.21
CA ASN A 23 -19.07 18.68 15.66
C ASN A 23 -18.21 19.47 16.67
N GLU A 24 -16.98 19.04 16.97
CA GLU A 24 -16.04 19.88 17.73
C GLU A 24 -15.35 20.88 16.80
N THR A 25 -16.05 22.01 16.59
CA THR A 25 -15.52 23.30 16.12
C THR A 25 -14.43 23.21 15.06
N ALA A 26 -14.76 22.63 13.91
CA ALA A 26 -14.01 22.95 12.71
C ALA A 26 -14.35 24.40 12.35
N ASP A 27 -13.46 25.31 12.72
CA ASP A 27 -13.50 26.74 12.37
C ASP A 27 -14.01 26.88 10.93
N ALA A 28 -15.17 27.53 10.74
CA ALA A 28 -15.90 27.52 9.47
C ALA A 28 -15.07 28.12 8.30
N SER A 29 -13.97 28.80 8.61
CA SER A 29 -12.98 29.29 7.66
C SER A 29 -12.05 28.20 7.11
N VAL A 30 -11.76 27.16 7.89
CA VAL A 30 -10.86 26.05 7.52
C VAL A 30 -11.59 25.02 6.66
N THR A 31 -12.92 24.95 6.65
CA THR A 31 -13.61 23.75 6.15
C THR A 31 -14.12 23.80 4.71
N THR A 32 -14.43 24.95 4.12
CA THR A 32 -14.94 24.97 2.72
C THR A 32 -13.81 25.11 1.71
N ALA A 33 -12.93 26.11 1.87
CA ALA A 33 -11.81 26.34 0.96
C ALA A 33 -10.75 25.22 1.02
N HIS A 34 -10.51 24.61 2.18
CA HIS A 34 -9.64 23.44 2.28
C HIS A 34 -10.27 22.22 1.60
N ARG A 35 -11.58 21.98 1.82
CA ARG A 35 -12.32 20.87 1.19
C ARG A 35 -12.31 20.97 -0.33
N GLU A 36 -12.45 22.17 -0.88
CA GLU A 36 -12.32 22.43 -2.32
C GLU A 36 -10.89 22.21 -2.85
N ARG A 37 -9.86 22.42 -2.01
CA ARG A 37 -8.44 22.23 -2.37
C ARG A 37 -7.89 20.83 -2.12
N LEU A 38 -8.58 19.99 -1.33
CA LEU A 38 -8.15 18.62 -1.02
C LEU A 38 -7.91 17.81 -2.29
N GLY A 39 -8.75 17.97 -3.31
CA GLY A 39 -8.58 17.28 -4.60
C GLY A 39 -7.25 17.63 -5.28
N GLY A 40 -6.84 18.90 -5.24
CA GLY A 40 -5.56 19.35 -5.78
C GLY A 40 -4.37 18.76 -5.03
N TYR A 41 -4.40 18.84 -3.68
CA TYR A 41 -3.35 18.26 -2.84
C TYR A 41 -3.18 16.75 -3.04
N VAL A 42 -4.28 16.00 -3.13
CA VAL A 42 -4.25 14.55 -3.38
C VAL A 42 -3.68 14.26 -4.77
N ALA A 43 -4.07 15.02 -5.79
CA ALA A 43 -3.55 14.85 -7.15
C ALA A 43 -2.03 15.14 -7.22
N GLU A 44 -1.57 16.20 -6.57
CA GLU A 44 -0.14 16.54 -6.51
C GLU A 44 0.69 15.50 -5.75
N MET A 45 0.21 15.07 -4.57
CA MET A 45 0.85 13.97 -3.83
C MET A 45 0.91 12.70 -4.68
N HIS A 46 -0.18 12.35 -5.35
CA HIS A 46 -0.23 11.18 -6.22
C HIS A 46 0.76 11.28 -7.39
N ALA A 47 0.83 12.43 -8.07
CA ALA A 47 1.77 12.68 -9.14
C ALA A 47 3.24 12.58 -8.67
N TYR A 48 3.54 13.13 -7.49
CA TYR A 48 4.86 13.00 -6.87
C TYR A 48 5.25 11.53 -6.66
N TRP A 49 4.39 10.73 -6.01
CA TRP A 49 4.70 9.32 -5.75
C TRP A 49 4.73 8.47 -7.01
N GLN A 50 3.92 8.79 -8.03
CA GLN A 50 4.02 8.15 -9.34
C GLN A 50 5.37 8.40 -9.99
N SER A 51 5.89 9.63 -9.93
CA SER A 51 7.21 9.98 -10.49
C SER A 51 8.37 9.26 -9.80
N LYS A 52 8.19 8.86 -8.54
CA LYS A 52 9.19 8.14 -7.73
C LYS A 52 9.04 6.62 -7.77
N ARG A 53 8.02 6.10 -8.46
CA ARG A 53 7.73 4.67 -8.48
C ARG A 53 8.79 3.93 -9.29
N GLN A 54 9.46 2.97 -8.66
CA GLN A 54 10.46 2.13 -9.34
C GLN A 54 9.79 1.19 -10.34
N VAL A 55 10.40 1.01 -11.51
CA VAL A 55 9.95 0.03 -12.49
C VAL A 55 10.19 -1.37 -11.92
N VAL A 56 9.11 -2.07 -11.61
CA VAL A 56 9.17 -3.46 -11.20
C VAL A 56 9.26 -4.31 -12.46
N ASN A 57 10.26 -5.20 -12.52
CA ASN A 57 10.34 -6.16 -13.60
C ASN A 57 9.10 -7.08 -13.55
N THR A 58 8.28 -7.02 -14.60
CA THR A 58 7.05 -7.82 -14.73
C THR A 58 7.34 -9.25 -15.15
N THR A 59 8.56 -9.55 -15.60
CA THR A 59 8.92 -10.93 -15.93
C THR A 59 8.92 -11.78 -14.66
N PRO A 60 8.34 -12.99 -14.71
CA PRO A 60 8.37 -13.90 -13.57
C PRO A 60 9.82 -14.17 -13.16
N LYS A 61 10.11 -14.04 -11.86
CA LYS A 61 11.43 -14.34 -11.30
C LYS A 61 11.69 -15.83 -11.46
N ILE A 62 12.53 -16.18 -12.43
CA ILE A 62 12.94 -17.56 -12.63
C ILE A 62 14.00 -17.95 -11.59
N GLY A 63 13.71 -19.01 -10.85
CA GLY A 63 14.61 -19.54 -9.85
C GLY A 63 15.85 -20.16 -10.48
N ARG A 64 16.98 -20.11 -9.76
CA ARG A 64 18.27 -20.66 -10.19
C ARG A 64 18.19 -22.15 -10.57
N ASN A 65 17.32 -22.92 -9.93
CA ASN A 65 17.17 -24.36 -10.15
C ASN A 65 16.04 -24.75 -11.12
N ASP A 66 15.21 -23.79 -11.55
CA ASP A 66 14.03 -24.05 -12.38
C ASP A 66 14.43 -24.49 -13.80
N PRO A 67 13.53 -25.16 -14.54
CA PRO A 67 13.75 -25.46 -15.95
C PRO A 67 14.07 -24.19 -16.74
N CYS A 68 15.12 -24.24 -17.56
CA CYS A 68 15.57 -23.08 -18.31
C CYS A 68 14.55 -22.73 -19.43
N PRO A 69 14.14 -21.45 -19.58
CA PRO A 69 13.05 -21.06 -20.48
C PRO A 69 13.46 -21.10 -21.96
N CYS A 70 14.75 -21.33 -22.25
CA CYS A 70 15.26 -21.58 -23.60
C CYS A 70 14.94 -22.98 -24.15
N GLY A 71 14.22 -23.83 -23.40
CA GLY A 71 13.81 -25.16 -23.85
C GLY A 71 14.91 -26.24 -23.78
N SER A 72 16.07 -25.95 -23.18
CA SER A 72 17.19 -26.90 -23.13
C SER A 72 17.00 -28.11 -22.21
N GLY A 73 15.92 -28.15 -21.41
CA GLY A 73 15.69 -29.17 -20.37
C GLY A 73 16.64 -29.10 -19.17
N LYS A 74 17.62 -28.19 -19.16
CA LYS A 74 18.60 -28.01 -18.09
C LYS A 74 18.09 -27.02 -17.03
N LYS A 75 18.60 -27.10 -15.79
CA LYS A 75 18.37 -26.09 -14.74
C LYS A 75 18.91 -24.73 -15.19
N HIS A 76 18.22 -23.63 -14.89
CA HIS A 76 18.58 -22.27 -15.31
C HIS A 76 20.05 -21.92 -14.99
N LYS A 77 20.55 -22.30 -13.80
CA LYS A 77 21.96 -22.13 -13.37
C LYS A 77 23.01 -22.87 -14.17
N LYS A 78 22.63 -23.92 -14.89
CA LYS A 78 23.54 -24.73 -15.72
C LYS A 78 23.33 -24.44 -17.21
N CYS A 79 22.55 -23.40 -17.54
CA CYS A 79 22.23 -23.03 -18.90
C CYS A 79 22.38 -21.51 -19.06
N CYS A 80 21.30 -20.75 -19.30
CA CYS A 80 21.37 -19.32 -19.60
C CYS A 80 22.06 -18.48 -18.52
N LEU A 81 21.88 -18.81 -17.24
CA LEU A 81 22.54 -18.06 -16.16
C LEU A 81 24.07 -18.30 -16.12
N ALA A 82 24.53 -19.51 -16.52
CA ALA A 82 25.96 -19.82 -16.61
C ALA A 82 26.63 -19.20 -17.84
N LYS A 83 25.84 -18.83 -18.86
CA LYS A 83 26.32 -18.15 -20.08
C LYS A 83 26.41 -16.62 -19.92
N GLN A 84 25.85 -16.07 -18.83
CA GLN A 84 25.87 -14.64 -18.51
C GLN A 84 27.01 -14.27 -17.53
N ALA A 85 27.89 -15.23 -17.21
CA ALA A 85 29.05 -15.05 -16.35
C ALA A 85 30.33 -14.91 -17.18
#